data_AF-A0A831L1G4-F1
#
_entry.id   AF-A0A831L1G4-F1
#
_cell.length_a   1.000
_cell.length_b   1.000
_cell.length_c   1.000
_cell.angle_alpha   90.00
_cell.angle_beta   90.00
_cell.angle_gamma   90.00
#
_symmetry.space_group_name_H-M   'P 1'
#
loop_
_entity.id
_entity.type
_entity.pdbx_description
1 polymer ?
#
loop_
_entity_poly.entity_id
_entity_poly.type
_entity_poly.pdbx_seq_one_letter_code
_entity_poly.pdbx_strand_id
1 'polypeptide(L)' 'MSQRAVDAVFQGLYLFTDLRAVLRETAPGHRLDEEQRVAVAQALEKVRKQADILEKELLQ' A
#
# COMPACT_ATOMS: atom_id res chain seq x y z
N MET A 1 16.29 -14.77 -4.88
CA MET A 1 15.00 -14.05 -4.79
C MET A 1 14.53 -13.74 -6.19
N SER A 2 13.25 -13.91 -6.48
CA SER A 2 12.73 -13.55 -7.80
C SER A 2 12.70 -12.02 -7.95
N GLN A 3 12.96 -11.53 -9.17
CA GLN A 3 12.83 -10.10 -9.50
C GLN A 3 11.44 -9.57 -9.11
N ARG A 4 10.41 -10.41 -9.32
CA ARG A 4 9.03 -10.09 -9.00
C ARG A 4 8.78 -9.88 -7.50
N ALA A 5 9.44 -10.67 -6.63
CA ALA A 5 9.38 -10.44 -5.19
C ALA A 5 10.01 -9.09 -4.81
N VAL A 6 11.17 -8.76 -5.40
CA VAL A 6 11.84 -7.48 -5.16
C VAL A 6 10.95 -6.31 -5.60
N ASP A 7 10.38 -6.38 -6.80
CA ASP A 7 9.48 -5.37 -7.33
C ASP A 7 8.23 -5.19 -6.45
N ALA A 8 7.65 -6.29 -5.95
CA ALA A 8 6.49 -6.26 -5.07
C ALA A 8 6.79 -5.55 -3.73
N VAL A 9 7.98 -5.77 -3.15
CA VAL A 9 8.42 -5.03 -1.94
C VAL A 9 8.48 -3.53 -2.22
N PHE A 10 9.15 -3.12 -3.31
CA PHE A 10 9.28 -1.70 -3.63
C PHE A 10 7.92 -1.04 -3.92
N GLN A 11 7.06 -1.70 -4.68
CA GLN A 11 5.70 -1.22 -4.92
C GLN A 11 4.90 -1.08 -3.62
N GLY A 12 5.01 -2.05 -2.70
CA GLY A 12 4.41 -1.97 -1.38
C GLY A 12 4.88 -0.74 -0.59
N LEU A 13 6.19 -0.46 -0.59
CA LEU A 13 6.76 0.70 0.10
C LEU A 13 6.28 2.04 -0.48
N TYR A 14 6.14 2.13 -1.81
CA TYR A 14 5.56 3.33 -2.44
C TYR A 14 4.10 3.54 -2.04
N LEU A 15 3.29 2.49 -2.04
CA LEU A 15 1.89 2.57 -1.60
C LEU A 15 1.76 3.00 -0.14
N PHE A 16 2.65 2.53 0.73
CA PHE A 16 2.71 3.01 2.12
C PHE A 16 3.15 4.47 2.22
N THR A 17 3.96 4.96 1.29
CA THR A 17 4.33 6.38 1.24
C THR A 17 3.13 7.24 0.87
N ASP A 18 2.28 6.79 -0.06
CA ASP A 18 1.04 7.48 -0.42
C ASP A 18 0.05 7.48 0.75
N LEU A 19 -0.15 6.33 1.41
CA LEU A 19 -0.98 6.24 2.62
C LEU A 19 -0.48 7.18 3.72
N ARG A 20 0.83 7.26 3.92
CA ARG A 20 1.44 8.18 4.89
C ARG A 20 1.15 9.64 4.54
N ALA A 21 1.12 10.01 3.26
CA ALA A 21 0.78 11.37 2.85
C ALA A 21 -0.65 11.75 3.29
N VAL A 22 -1.63 10.89 3.01
CA VAL A 22 -3.02 11.09 3.45
C VAL A 22 -3.12 11.19 4.98
N LEU A 23 -2.40 10.34 5.71
CA LEU A 23 -2.41 10.37 7.19
C LEU A 23 -1.78 11.66 7.74
N ARG A 24 -0.78 12.22 7.04
CA ARG A 24 -0.17 13.51 7.41
C ARG A 24 -1.12 14.68 7.14
N GLU A 25 -1.80 14.68 6.01
CA GLU A 25 -2.77 15.73 5.63
C GLU A 25 -3.97 15.77 6.60
N THR A 26 -4.39 14.60 7.07
CA THR A 26 -5.55 14.48 7.96
C THR A 26 -5.20 14.59 9.44
N ALA A 27 -3.93 14.82 9.78
CA ALA A 27 -3.49 15.01 11.15
C ALA A 27 -4.11 16.28 11.79
N PRO A 28 -4.37 16.29 13.11
CA PRO A 28 -4.22 15.19 14.06
C PRO A 28 -5.45 14.27 14.14
N GLY A 29 -6.58 14.66 13.53
CA GLY A 29 -7.87 13.98 13.72
C GLY A 29 -8.07 12.73 12.86
N HIS A 30 -7.25 12.55 11.83
CA HIS A 30 -7.25 11.45 10.87
C HIS A 30 -8.63 11.13 10.28
N ARG A 31 -9.49 12.16 10.16
CA ARG A 31 -10.78 12.05 9.50
C ARG A 31 -10.58 12.20 8.01
N LEU A 32 -10.86 11.12 7.29
CA LEU A 32 -10.82 11.07 5.83
C LEU A 32 -12.14 11.58 5.26
N ASP A 33 -12.05 12.47 4.28
CA ASP A 33 -13.17 12.79 3.39
C ASP A 33 -13.46 11.64 2.41
N GLU A 34 -14.46 11.81 1.54
CA GLU A 34 -14.89 10.77 0.61
C GLU A 34 -13.81 10.42 -0.43
N GLU A 35 -13.10 11.42 -0.94
CA GLU A 35 -12.03 11.23 -1.92
C GLU A 35 -10.82 10.50 -1.29
N GLN A 36 -10.39 10.94 -0.11
CA GLN A 36 -9.33 10.32 0.66
C GLN A 36 -9.68 8.89 1.06
N ARG A 37 -10.94 8.59 1.37
CA ARG A 37 -11.40 7.21 1.64
C ARG A 37 -11.23 6.32 0.43
N VAL A 38 -11.65 6.79 -0.75
CA VAL A 38 -11.48 6.05 -2.00
C VAL A 38 -10.01 5.83 -2.30
N ALA A 39 -9.17 6.85 -2.16
CA ALA A 39 -7.73 6.77 -2.38
C ALA A 39 -7.06 5.75 -1.43
N VAL A 40 -7.38 5.82 -0.13
CA VAL A 40 -6.88 4.88 0.88
C VAL A 40 -7.34 3.45 0.60
N ALA A 41 -8.61 3.26 0.23
CA ALA A 41 -9.14 1.94 -0.12
C ALA A 41 -8.40 1.32 -1.31
N GLN A 42 -8.18 2.08 -2.37
CA GLN A 42 -7.44 1.64 -3.54
C GLN A 42 -5.97 1.32 -3.23
N ALA A 43 -5.31 2.15 -2.42
CA ALA A 43 -3.93 1.91 -2.01
C ALA A 43 -3.83 0.61 -1.17
N LEU A 44 -4.75 0.39 -0.23
CA LEU A 44 -4.80 -0.83 0.58
C LEU A 44 -5.08 -2.08 -0.25
N GLU A 45 -5.96 -2.01 -1.24
CA GLU A 45 -6.20 -3.12 -2.18
C GLU A 45 -4.91 -3.48 -2.93
N LYS A 46 -4.17 -2.47 -3.42
CA LYS A 46 -2.89 -2.68 -4.10
C LYS A 46 -1.84 -3.28 -3.16
N VAL A 47 -1.78 -2.83 -1.90
CA VAL A 47 -0.86 -3.40 -0.89
C VAL A 47 -1.14 -4.89 -0.68
N ARG A 48 -2.40 -5.29 -0.57
CA ARG A 48 -2.79 -6.71 -0.45
C ARG A 48 -2.32 -7.52 -1.65
N LYS A 49 -2.49 -7.01 -2.87
CA LYS A 49 -1.98 -7.66 -4.09
C LYS A 49 -0.47 -7.85 -4.08
N GLN A 50 0.30 -6.88 -3.57
CA GLN A 50 1.76 -7.05 -3.43
C GLN A 50 2.10 -8.11 -2.37
N ALA A 51 1.37 -8.15 -1.25
CA ALA A 51 1.54 -9.19 -0.24
C ALA A 51 1.27 -10.60 -0.81
N ASP A 52 0.20 -10.76 -1.59
CA ASP A 52 -0.12 -12.04 -2.25
C ASP A 52 0.98 -12.48 -3.22
N ILE A 53 1.63 -11.53 -3.92
CA ILE A 53 2.79 -11.83 -4.78
C ILE A 53 3.97 -12.29 -3.93
N LEU A 54 4.26 -11.60 -2.82
CA LEU A 54 5.35 -11.99 -1.93
C LEU A 54 5.14 -13.37 -1.32
N GLU A 55 3.93 -13.69 -0.89
CA GLU A 55 3.59 -15.02 -0.38
C GLU A 55 3.87 -16.11 -1.41
N LYS A 56 3.43 -15.90 -2.66
CA LYS A 56 3.68 -16.84 -3.76
C LYS A 56 5.15 -16.97 -4.12
N GLU A 57 5.91 -15.87 -4.14
CA GLU A 57 7.29 -15.88 -4.62
C GLU A 57 8.31 -16.29 -3.55
N LEU A 58 7.94 -16.19 -2.26
CA LEU A 58 8.85 -16.46 -1.13
C LEU A 58 8.50 -17.72 -0.34
N LEU A 59 7.24 -18.15 -0.34
CA LEU A 59 6.76 -19.26 0.50
C LEU A 59 6.20 -20.46 -0.29
N GLN A 60 6.06 -20.35 -1.61
CA GLN A 60 5.69 -21.44 -2.51
C GLN A 60 6.86 -21.80 -3.42
#